data_AF-A0A1D1UVY1-F1
#
_entry.id   AF-A0A1D1UVY1-F1
#
_cell.length_a   1.000
_cell.length_b   1.000
_cell.length_c   1.000
_cell.angle_alpha   90.00
_cell.angle_beta   90.00
_cell.angle_gamma   90.00
#
_symmetry.space_group_name_H-M   'P 1'
#
loop_
_entity.id
_entity.type
_entity.pdbx_description
1 polymer ?
#
loop_
_entity_poly.entity_id
_entity_poly.type
_entity_poly.pdbx_seq_one_letter_code
_entity_poly.pdbx_strand_id
1 'polypeptide(L)'
;MLAIFEHLERLFVVTGTERISAMKYLCRALEKFSLSELESYDNRELRWYFPQFDERPKPKVLSLLEAQEYWRKPAPERTQLRPGHDVYIRTKQLESIASYYGPQSPEKSTKKYSCALIVHMLGGLETARKLLKVAGSLRPLFDFDDLVAVCSHAEEIFQVMFCLNPNALIIYANSGIARYNKQQKRLARRATAKSTKNDDLLHLALNVS
;
A
#
# COMPACT_ATOMS: atom_id res chain seq x y z
N MET A 1 -11.69 -11.47 21.53
CA MET A 1 -10.65 -12.39 21.01
C MET A 1 -11.08 -13.86 21.06
N LEU A 2 -11.61 -14.39 22.17
CA LEU A 2 -12.02 -15.82 22.29
C LEU A 2 -12.84 -16.34 21.10
N ALA A 3 -13.84 -15.59 20.63
CA ALA A 3 -14.70 -16.01 19.52
C ALA A 3 -13.96 -16.24 18.18
N ILE A 4 -12.89 -15.49 17.91
CA ILE A 4 -12.07 -15.69 16.69
C ILE A 4 -11.29 -17.00 16.79
N PHE A 5 -10.79 -17.34 17.98
CA PHE A 5 -10.08 -18.59 18.23
C PHE A 5 -11.01 -19.79 18.11
N GLU A 6 -12.19 -19.74 18.72
CA GLU A 6 -13.20 -20.81 18.60
C GLU A 6 -13.60 -21.04 17.14
N HIS A 7 -13.69 -19.98 16.34
CA HIS A 7 -14.00 -20.07 14.92
C HIS A 7 -12.86 -20.71 14.11
N LEU A 8 -11.60 -20.30 14.36
CA LEU A 8 -10.44 -20.90 13.70
C LEU A 8 -10.24 -22.37 14.09
N GLU A 9 -10.50 -22.73 15.35
CA GLU A 9 -10.48 -24.13 15.80
C GLU A 9 -11.52 -25.00 15.10
N ARG A 10 -12.69 -24.45 14.75
CA ARG A 10 -13.69 -25.18 13.97
C ARG A 10 -13.29 -25.35 12.51
N LEU A 11 -12.54 -24.41 11.95
CA LEU A 11 -12.12 -24.45 10.53
C LEU A 11 -10.94 -25.39 10.28
N PHE A 12 -10.04 -25.55 11.26
CA PHE A 12 -8.85 -26.38 11.11
C PHE A 12 -8.92 -27.56 12.08
N VAL A 13 -9.13 -28.78 11.55
CA VAL A 13 -9.04 -30.02 12.32
C VAL A 13 -7.56 -30.28 12.64
N VAL A 14 -7.06 -29.67 13.71
CA VAL A 14 -5.67 -29.85 14.17
C VAL A 14 -5.60 -31.00 15.17
N THR A 15 -4.69 -31.95 14.93
CA THR A 15 -4.46 -33.10 15.83
C THR A 15 -3.90 -32.65 17.19
N GLY A 16 -4.17 -33.42 18.25
CA GLY A 16 -4.12 -32.95 19.65
C GLY A 16 -2.77 -32.39 20.14
N THR A 17 -1.63 -32.94 19.70
CA THR A 17 -0.30 -32.48 20.16
C THR A 17 0.19 -31.26 19.38
N GLU A 18 -0.07 -31.20 18.08
CA GLU A 18 0.22 -30.03 17.24
C GLU A 18 -0.68 -28.84 17.59
N ARG A 19 -1.91 -29.11 18.06
CA ARG A 19 -2.89 -28.09 18.46
C ARG A 19 -2.36 -27.14 19.53
N ILE A 20 -1.75 -27.65 20.59
CA ILE A 20 -1.27 -26.79 21.70
C ILE A 20 -0.16 -25.86 21.22
N SER A 21 0.79 -26.40 20.44
CA SER A 21 1.89 -25.61 19.89
C SER A 21 1.41 -24.56 18.88
N ALA A 22 0.54 -24.97 17.96
CA ALA A 22 -0.06 -24.09 16.96
C ALA A 22 -0.88 -22.97 17.61
N MET A 23 -1.70 -23.28 18.63
CA MET A 23 -2.47 -22.26 19.34
C MET A 23 -1.57 -21.30 20.12
N LYS A 24 -0.53 -21.81 20.79
CA LYS A 24 0.43 -20.93 21.48
C LYS A 24 1.14 -19.98 20.51
N TYR A 25 1.50 -20.47 19.32
CA TYR A 25 2.09 -19.64 18.27
C TYR A 25 1.09 -18.59 17.76
N LEU A 26 -0.14 -19.00 17.45
CA LEU A 26 -1.20 -18.11 16.97
C LEU A 26 -1.53 -17.03 18.01
N CYS A 27 -1.67 -17.38 19.29
CA CYS A 27 -1.88 -16.42 20.37
C CYS A 27 -0.76 -15.38 20.42
N ARG A 28 0.51 -15.81 20.38
CA ARG A 28 1.65 -14.87 20.35
C ARG A 28 1.66 -13.99 19.10
N ALA A 29 1.30 -14.55 17.94
CA ALA A 29 1.23 -13.79 16.70
C ALA A 29 0.11 -12.73 16.75
N LEU A 30 -1.06 -13.09 17.29
CA LEU A 30 -2.19 -12.18 17.46
C LEU A 30 -1.93 -11.13 18.53
N GLU A 31 -1.28 -11.48 19.63
CA GLU A 31 -0.86 -10.54 20.67
C GLU A 31 0.14 -9.53 20.10
N LYS A 32 1.17 -10.01 19.40
CA LYS A 32 2.15 -9.13 18.74
C LYS A 32 1.50 -8.23 17.68
N PHE A 33 0.56 -8.76 16.90
CA PHE A 33 -0.21 -7.99 15.94
C PHE A 33 -1.05 -6.91 16.64
N SER A 34 -1.79 -7.29 17.68
CA SER A 34 -2.64 -6.38 18.45
C SER A 34 -1.81 -5.27 19.10
N LEU A 35 -0.68 -5.60 19.71
CA LEU A 35 0.25 -4.63 20.29
C LEU A 35 0.79 -3.66 19.22
N SER A 36 1.19 -4.17 18.05
CA SER A 36 1.67 -3.33 16.96
C SER A 36 0.58 -2.39 16.42
N GLU A 37 -0.66 -2.85 16.28
CA GLU A 37 -1.77 -2.00 15.84
C GLU A 37 -2.16 -0.98 16.92
N LEU A 38 -2.12 -1.37 18.20
CA LEU A 38 -2.37 -0.47 19.32
C LEU A 38 -1.29 0.61 19.43
N GLU A 39 -0.01 0.25 19.27
CA GLU A 39 1.11 1.20 19.22
C GLU A 39 0.92 2.18 18.05
N SER A 40 0.58 1.69 16.85
CA SER A 40 0.31 2.59 15.72
C SER A 40 -0.94 3.46 15.91
N TYR A 41 -1.95 2.98 16.65
CA TYR A 41 -3.09 3.80 17.07
C TYR A 41 -2.66 4.91 18.05
N ASP A 42 -1.90 4.57 19.08
CA ASP A 42 -1.43 5.51 20.10
C ASP A 42 -0.46 6.55 19.52
N ASN A 43 0.38 6.14 18.58
CA ASN A 43 1.27 7.00 17.82
C ASN A 43 0.54 7.89 16.80
N ARG A 44 -0.79 7.74 16.67
CA ARG A 44 -1.63 8.42 15.67
C ARG A 44 -1.16 8.21 14.25
N GLU A 45 -0.56 7.05 14.02
CA GLU A 45 -0.15 6.66 12.69
C GLU A 45 -1.38 6.21 11.92
N LEU A 46 -2.33 5.48 12.53
CA LEU A 46 -3.50 4.90 11.86
C LEU A 46 -4.61 5.91 11.52
N ARG A 47 -5.33 5.63 10.43
CA ARG A 47 -6.53 6.37 10.00
C ARG A 47 -7.74 6.12 10.88
N TRP A 48 -7.77 4.99 11.59
CA TRP A 48 -8.88 4.58 12.45
C TRP A 48 -8.93 5.51 13.66
N TYR A 49 -9.59 6.63 13.47
CA TYR A 49 -9.92 7.59 14.51
C TYR A 49 -11.38 7.36 14.86
N PHE A 50 -11.64 7.02 16.13
CA PHE A 50 -12.99 6.87 16.64
C PHE A 50 -13.35 8.17 17.38
N PRO A 51 -13.92 9.18 16.71
CA PRO A 51 -14.20 10.48 17.33
C PRO A 51 -15.04 10.38 18.60
N GLN A 52 -15.90 9.36 18.68
CA GLN A 52 -16.71 9.07 19.87
C GLN A 52 -15.91 8.53 21.08
N PHE A 53 -14.66 8.09 20.88
CA PHE A 53 -13.80 7.47 21.89
C PHE A 53 -12.42 8.14 22.02
N ASP A 54 -12.10 9.12 21.16
CA ASP A 54 -10.79 9.77 21.13
C ASP A 54 -10.93 11.27 20.87
N GLU A 55 -10.66 12.10 21.88
CA GLU A 55 -10.72 13.56 21.80
C GLU A 55 -9.46 14.18 21.17
N ARG A 56 -8.42 13.38 20.87
CA ARG A 56 -7.14 13.89 20.36
C ARG A 56 -7.32 14.49 18.95
N PRO A 57 -6.63 15.59 18.63
CA PRO A 57 -6.71 16.19 17.30
C PRO A 57 -6.09 15.28 16.25
N LYS A 58 -6.78 15.17 15.11
CA LYS A 58 -6.33 14.40 13.96
C LYS A 58 -4.98 14.92 13.43
N PRO A 59 -4.04 14.04 13.07
CA PRO A 59 -2.80 14.44 12.41
C PRO A 59 -3.07 15.29 11.17
N LYS A 60 -2.37 16.43 11.04
CA LYS A 60 -2.52 17.38 9.92
C LYS A 60 -2.35 16.70 8.54
N VAL A 61 -1.50 15.69 8.47
CA VAL A 61 -1.25 14.90 7.26
C VAL A 61 -2.52 14.16 6.82
N LEU A 62 -3.26 13.57 7.76
CA LEU A 62 -4.51 12.87 7.47
C LEU A 62 -5.61 13.87 7.07
N SER A 63 -5.69 15.05 7.71
CA SER A 63 -6.64 16.08 7.29
C SER A 63 -6.39 16.58 5.85
N LEU A 64 -5.12 16.72 5.46
CA LEU A 64 -4.77 17.06 4.07
C LEU A 64 -5.10 15.92 3.11
N LEU A 65 -4.91 14.67 3.53
CA LEU A 65 -5.26 13.50 2.73
C LEU A 65 -6.76 13.44 2.48
N GLU A 66 -7.58 13.64 3.53
CA GLU A 66 -9.05 13.64 3.41
C GLU A 66 -9.57 14.73 2.49
N ALA A 67 -8.93 15.90 2.49
CA ALA A 67 -9.24 16.95 1.52
C ALA A 67 -8.92 16.53 0.07
N GLN A 68 -7.96 15.63 -0.13
CA GLN A 68 -7.50 15.13 -1.43
C GLN A 68 -8.19 13.84 -1.89
N GLU A 69 -9.09 13.26 -1.09
CA GLU A 69 -9.80 12.01 -1.36
C GLU A 69 -10.84 12.13 -2.47
N TYR A 70 -10.36 12.41 -3.67
CA TYR A 70 -11.19 12.43 -4.86
C TYR A 70 -11.83 11.05 -5.09
N TRP A 71 -11.14 9.97 -4.71
CA TRP A 71 -11.62 8.61 -4.95
C TRP A 71 -12.82 8.21 -4.09
N ARG A 72 -13.26 9.03 -3.14
CA ARG A 72 -14.49 8.78 -2.36
C ARG A 72 -15.71 9.53 -2.85
N LYS A 73 -15.53 10.43 -3.82
CA LYS A 73 -16.61 11.26 -4.34
C LYS A 73 -16.99 10.79 -5.73
N PRO A 74 -18.25 10.40 -5.97
CA PRO A 74 -18.70 10.05 -7.30
C PRO A 74 -18.55 11.27 -8.22
N ALA A 75 -18.19 11.03 -9.47
CA ALA A 75 -18.15 12.05 -10.52
C ALA A 75 -18.39 11.40 -11.89
N PRO A 76 -18.92 12.12 -12.90
CA PRO A 76 -19.26 11.55 -14.20
C PRO A 76 -18.08 10.86 -14.91
N GLU A 77 -16.86 11.35 -14.70
CA GLU A 77 -15.63 10.81 -15.29
C GLU A 77 -14.99 9.67 -14.48
N ARG A 78 -15.67 9.19 -13.43
CA ARG A 78 -15.16 8.18 -12.51
C ARG A 78 -16.05 6.96 -12.51
N THR A 79 -15.40 5.81 -12.46
CA THR A 79 -16.03 4.49 -12.36
C THR A 79 -15.91 4.02 -10.93
N GLN A 80 -17.02 3.59 -10.35
CA GLN A 80 -17.03 2.89 -9.07
C GLN A 80 -16.29 1.55 -9.23
N LEU A 81 -15.31 1.28 -8.37
CA LEU A 81 -14.52 0.05 -8.46
C LEU A 81 -15.35 -1.19 -8.13
N ARG A 82 -16.22 -1.11 -7.13
CA ARG A 82 -17.08 -2.22 -6.74
C ARG A 82 -18.43 -1.71 -6.24
N PRO A 83 -19.56 -2.27 -6.68
CA PRO A 83 -20.86 -1.95 -6.11
C PRO A 83 -20.88 -2.15 -4.59
N GLY A 84 -21.43 -1.18 -3.87
CA GLY A 84 -21.49 -1.20 -2.40
C GLY A 84 -20.29 -0.58 -1.69
N HIS A 85 -19.25 -0.17 -2.42
CA HIS A 85 -18.09 0.54 -1.87
C HIS A 85 -17.98 1.95 -2.45
N ASP A 86 -17.67 2.93 -1.60
CA ASP A 86 -17.50 4.33 -2.01
C ASP A 86 -16.08 4.60 -2.54
N VAL A 87 -15.64 3.79 -3.51
CA VAL A 87 -14.33 3.91 -4.14
C VAL A 87 -14.49 4.08 -5.65
N TYR A 88 -14.03 5.22 -6.15
CA TYR A 88 -14.20 5.70 -7.51
C TYR A 88 -12.85 6.05 -8.12
N ILE A 89 -12.55 5.54 -9.32
CA ILE A 89 -11.32 5.85 -10.06
C ILE A 89 -11.68 6.49 -11.38
N ARG A 90 -10.86 7.44 -11.86
CA ARG A 90 -11.06 8.04 -13.18
C ARG A 90 -11.06 6.96 -14.26
N THR A 91 -12.09 6.89 -15.09
CA THR A 91 -12.28 5.81 -16.06
C THR A 91 -11.08 5.65 -17.00
N LYS A 92 -10.57 6.77 -17.54
CA LYS A 92 -9.36 6.77 -18.39
C LYS A 92 -8.13 6.20 -17.70
N GLN A 93 -7.98 6.44 -16.40
CA GLN A 93 -6.85 5.89 -15.65
C GLN A 93 -7.04 4.38 -15.41
N LEU A 94 -8.27 3.96 -15.10
CA LEU A 94 -8.59 2.55 -14.92
C LEU A 94 -8.28 1.74 -16.18
N GLU A 95 -8.66 2.26 -17.35
CA GLU A 95 -8.34 1.70 -18.67
C GLU A 95 -6.82 1.65 -18.90
N SER A 96 -6.10 2.73 -18.62
CA SER A 96 -4.64 2.77 -18.74
C SER A 96 -3.95 1.74 -17.84
N ILE A 97 -4.39 1.62 -16.58
CA ILE A 97 -3.84 0.61 -15.65
C ILE A 97 -4.16 -0.80 -16.16
N ALA A 98 -5.37 -1.03 -16.70
CA ALA A 98 -5.75 -2.31 -17.28
C ALA A 98 -4.94 -2.67 -18.54
N SER A 99 -4.59 -1.70 -19.39
CA SER A 99 -3.74 -1.97 -20.56
C SER A 99 -2.31 -2.39 -20.17
N TYR A 100 -1.77 -1.84 -19.09
CA TYR A 100 -0.41 -2.15 -18.62
C TYR A 100 -0.32 -3.38 -17.72
N TYR A 101 -1.33 -3.67 -16.90
CA TYR A 101 -1.22 -4.73 -15.89
C TYR A 101 -2.39 -5.69 -15.87
N GLY A 102 -3.46 -5.43 -16.62
CA GLY A 102 -4.66 -6.25 -16.67
C GLY A 102 -4.47 -7.63 -17.32
N PRO A 103 -5.52 -8.45 -17.38
CA PRO A 103 -5.43 -9.85 -17.81
C PRO A 103 -4.90 -10.04 -19.24
N GLN A 104 -5.21 -9.09 -20.13
CA GLN A 104 -4.81 -9.10 -21.53
C GLN A 104 -3.42 -8.46 -21.77
N SER A 105 -2.77 -7.95 -20.72
CA SER A 105 -1.49 -7.26 -20.85
C SER A 105 -0.30 -8.24 -20.87
N PRO A 106 0.79 -7.96 -21.61
CA PRO A 106 2.03 -8.74 -21.50
C PRO A 106 2.64 -8.69 -20.09
N GLU A 107 2.38 -7.63 -19.33
CA GLU A 107 2.82 -7.47 -17.95
C GLU A 107 1.76 -7.88 -16.90
N LYS A 108 0.80 -8.74 -17.30
CA LYS A 108 -0.32 -9.17 -16.44
C LYS A 108 0.13 -9.53 -15.03
N SER A 109 -0.44 -8.83 -14.05
CA SER A 109 -0.16 -9.11 -12.64
C SER A 109 -1.19 -8.44 -11.75
N THR A 110 -2.01 -9.23 -11.06
CA THR A 110 -3.01 -8.75 -10.10
C THR A 110 -2.38 -7.87 -9.02
N LYS A 111 -1.15 -8.21 -8.57
CA LYS A 111 -0.40 -7.41 -7.59
C LYS A 111 0.04 -6.05 -8.13
N LYS A 112 0.60 -6.00 -9.35
CA LYS A 112 0.99 -4.73 -9.98
C LYS A 112 -0.24 -3.87 -10.29
N TYR A 113 -1.30 -4.47 -10.81
CA TYR A 113 -2.58 -3.81 -11.10
C TYR A 113 -3.17 -3.15 -9.84
N SER A 114 -3.34 -3.93 -8.77
CA SER A 114 -3.86 -3.43 -7.49
C SER A 114 -2.96 -2.36 -6.88
N CYS A 115 -1.63 -2.54 -6.97
CA CYS A 115 -0.67 -1.56 -6.50
C CYS A 115 -0.77 -0.24 -7.29
N ALA A 116 -0.96 -0.31 -8.61
CA ALA A 116 -1.12 0.87 -9.46
C ALA A 116 -2.41 1.65 -9.10
N LEU A 117 -3.50 0.94 -8.78
CA LEU A 117 -4.74 1.56 -8.31
C LEU A 117 -4.53 2.33 -7.01
N ILE A 118 -3.98 1.71 -5.96
CA ILE A 118 -3.78 2.40 -4.67
C ILE A 118 -2.76 3.55 -4.79
N VAL A 119 -1.72 3.41 -5.62
CA VAL A 119 -0.78 4.51 -5.87
C VAL A 119 -1.46 5.65 -6.63
N HIS A 120 -2.36 5.36 -7.57
CA HIS A 120 -3.13 6.39 -8.25
C HIS A 120 -4.11 7.10 -7.32
N MET A 121 -4.79 6.37 -6.43
CA MET A 121 -5.65 6.95 -5.39
C MET A 121 -4.86 8.02 -4.62
N LEU A 122 -3.64 7.72 -4.18
CA LEU A 122 -2.75 8.67 -3.50
C LEU A 122 -2.19 9.81 -4.37
N GLY A 123 -2.69 10.02 -5.60
CA GLY A 123 -2.22 11.08 -6.49
C GLY A 123 -0.94 10.72 -7.25
N GLY A 124 -0.63 9.43 -7.39
CA GLY A 124 0.51 8.93 -8.17
C GLY A 124 1.77 8.64 -7.33
N LEU A 125 2.78 8.09 -8.00
CA LEU A 125 3.98 7.54 -7.34
C LEU A 125 4.76 8.58 -6.52
N GLU A 126 4.92 9.80 -7.04
CA GLU A 126 5.66 10.85 -6.35
C GLU A 126 4.93 11.34 -5.09
N THR A 127 3.61 11.43 -5.14
CA THR A 127 2.79 11.80 -3.98
C THR A 127 2.78 10.67 -2.95
N ALA A 128 2.54 9.43 -3.38
CA ALA A 128 2.62 8.25 -2.52
C ALA A 128 3.99 8.14 -1.83
N ARG A 129 5.09 8.47 -2.52
CA ARG A 129 6.43 8.51 -1.93
C ARG A 129 6.58 9.56 -0.83
N LYS A 130 6.05 10.77 -1.06
CA LYS A 130 6.08 11.84 -0.05
C LYS A 130 5.28 11.43 1.18
N LEU A 131 4.08 10.90 0.98
CA LEU A 131 3.22 10.40 2.05
C LEU A 131 3.90 9.27 2.82
N LEU A 132 4.51 8.30 2.14
CA LEU A 132 5.23 7.19 2.77
C LEU A 132 6.38 7.67 3.66
N LYS A 133 7.11 8.73 3.28
CA LYS A 133 8.18 9.28 4.12
C LYS A 133 7.66 9.90 5.42
N VAL A 134 6.45 10.46 5.38
CA VAL A 134 5.85 11.15 6.52
C VAL A 134 5.13 10.16 7.43
N ALA A 135 4.37 9.22 6.85
CA ALA A 135 3.56 8.25 7.58
C ALA A 135 4.30 6.95 7.91
N GLY A 136 5.50 6.72 7.39
CA GLY A 136 6.27 5.47 7.53
C GLY A 136 5.73 4.28 6.73
N SER A 137 4.40 4.23 6.51
CA SER A 137 3.68 3.18 5.78
C SER A 137 2.54 3.79 4.96
N LEU A 138 2.08 3.09 3.91
CA LEU A 138 0.82 3.42 3.22
C LEU A 138 -0.43 2.94 3.98
N ARG A 139 -0.29 1.98 4.92
CA ARG A 139 -1.41 1.44 5.71
C ARG A 139 -2.36 2.53 6.25
N PRO A 140 -1.87 3.58 6.92
CA PRO A 140 -2.76 4.60 7.48
C PRO A 140 -3.38 5.58 6.49
N LEU A 141 -3.09 5.45 5.20
CA LEU A 141 -3.64 6.35 4.19
C LEU A 141 -4.96 5.82 3.62
N PHE A 142 -5.33 4.59 3.96
CA PHE A 142 -6.53 3.93 3.46
C PHE A 142 -7.38 3.45 4.61
N ASP A 143 -8.70 3.55 4.46
CA ASP A 143 -9.57 2.71 5.29
C ASP A 143 -9.52 1.28 4.77
N PHE A 144 -9.87 0.33 5.64
CA PHE A 144 -9.86 -1.08 5.27
C PHE A 144 -10.79 -1.35 4.09
N ASP A 145 -11.94 -0.67 4.04
CA ASP A 145 -12.91 -0.78 2.96
C ASP A 145 -12.34 -0.36 1.59
N ASP A 146 -11.48 0.68 1.56
CA ASP A 146 -10.82 1.12 0.33
C ASP A 146 -9.98 -0.02 -0.27
N LEU A 147 -9.24 -0.71 0.58
CA LEU A 147 -8.35 -1.81 0.17
C LEU A 147 -9.15 -3.05 -0.22
N VAL A 148 -10.24 -3.35 0.49
CA VAL A 148 -11.15 -4.44 0.14
C VAL A 148 -11.76 -4.19 -1.24
N ALA A 149 -12.24 -2.98 -1.53
CA ALA A 149 -12.78 -2.61 -2.83
C ALA A 149 -11.76 -2.82 -3.96
N VAL A 150 -10.50 -2.40 -3.75
CA VAL A 150 -9.42 -2.59 -4.74
C VAL A 150 -9.08 -4.07 -4.96
N CYS A 151 -8.87 -4.84 -3.89
CA CYS A 151 -8.56 -6.28 -4.00
C CYS A 151 -9.67 -7.03 -4.71
N SER A 152 -10.91 -6.75 -4.32
CA SER A 152 -12.11 -7.35 -4.90
C SER A 152 -12.29 -7.04 -6.39
N HIS A 153 -12.11 -5.77 -6.76
CA HIS A 153 -12.16 -5.34 -8.16
C HIS A 153 -11.08 -6.05 -8.98
N ALA A 154 -9.87 -6.19 -8.44
CA ALA A 154 -8.82 -6.95 -9.10
C ALA A 154 -9.14 -8.45 -9.21
N GLU A 155 -9.84 -9.04 -8.23
CA GLU A 155 -10.28 -10.44 -8.31
C GLU A 155 -11.30 -10.65 -9.43
N GLU A 156 -12.28 -9.76 -9.54
CA GLU A 156 -13.31 -9.79 -10.58
C GLU A 156 -12.68 -9.66 -11.97
N ILE A 157 -11.80 -8.68 -12.18
CA ILE A 157 -11.13 -8.44 -13.45
C ILE A 157 -10.24 -9.63 -13.86
N PHE A 158 -9.54 -10.26 -12.92
CA PHE A 158 -8.62 -11.36 -13.22
C PHE A 158 -9.28 -12.75 -13.13
N GLN A 159 -10.55 -12.84 -12.70
CA GLN A 159 -11.28 -14.09 -12.48
C GLN A 159 -10.49 -15.08 -11.61
N VAL A 160 -9.78 -14.58 -10.59
CA VAL A 160 -8.97 -15.41 -9.69
C VAL A 160 -9.82 -15.94 -8.54
N MET A 161 -9.60 -17.19 -8.17
CA MET A 161 -10.31 -17.85 -7.07
C MET A 161 -9.87 -17.37 -5.68
N PHE A 162 -8.64 -16.83 -5.57
CA PHE A 162 -8.06 -16.43 -4.29
C PHE A 162 -8.02 -14.92 -4.15
N CYS A 163 -8.54 -14.46 -3.00
CA CYS A 163 -8.56 -13.04 -2.70
C CYS A 163 -7.17 -12.48 -2.43
N LEU A 164 -6.90 -11.27 -2.93
CA LEU A 164 -5.68 -10.57 -2.58
C LEU A 164 -5.84 -10.03 -1.15
N ASN A 165 -4.96 -10.46 -0.24
CA ASN A 165 -4.98 -9.95 1.12
C ASN A 165 -4.63 -8.43 1.14
N PRO A 166 -5.50 -7.55 1.69
CA PRO A 166 -5.24 -6.11 1.78
C PRO A 166 -3.88 -5.73 2.42
N ASN A 167 -3.45 -6.47 3.44
CA ASN A 167 -2.15 -6.24 4.09
C ASN A 167 -1.01 -6.61 3.16
N ALA A 168 -1.14 -7.71 2.40
CA ALA A 168 -0.14 -8.13 1.43
C ALA A 168 -0.01 -7.08 0.29
N LEU A 169 -1.12 -6.46 -0.12
CA LEU A 169 -1.11 -5.36 -1.08
C LEU A 169 -0.32 -4.14 -0.55
N ILE A 170 -0.58 -3.71 0.69
CA ILE A 170 0.16 -2.61 1.32
C ILE A 170 1.66 -2.91 1.43
N ILE A 171 2.02 -4.12 1.91
CA ILE A 171 3.43 -4.55 2.01
C ILE A 171 4.10 -4.51 0.63
N TYR A 172 3.42 -5.00 -0.40
CA TYR A 172 3.90 -4.99 -1.78
C TYR A 172 4.14 -3.56 -2.27
N ALA A 173 3.19 -2.65 -2.05
CA ALA A 173 3.30 -1.25 -2.45
C ALA A 173 4.42 -0.50 -1.72
N ASN A 174 4.51 -0.65 -0.39
CA ASN A 174 5.60 -0.10 0.43
C ASN A 174 6.97 -0.54 -0.13
N SER A 175 7.12 -1.84 -0.40
CA SER A 175 8.34 -2.43 -0.94
C SER A 175 8.64 -1.96 -2.38
N GLY A 176 7.60 -1.74 -3.19
CA GLY A 176 7.71 -1.17 -4.53
C GLY A 176 8.28 0.24 -4.51
N ILE A 177 7.70 1.13 -3.68
CA ILE A 177 8.14 2.51 -3.53
C ILE A 177 9.57 2.56 -2.96
N ALA A 178 9.89 1.71 -1.97
CA ALA A 178 11.24 1.64 -1.40
C ALA A 178 12.29 1.22 -2.44
N ARG A 179 11.98 0.23 -3.30
CA ARG A 179 12.85 -0.19 -4.40
C ARG A 179 13.07 0.93 -5.42
N TYR A 180 12.00 1.61 -5.81
CA TYR A 180 12.08 2.78 -6.70
C TYR A 180 12.99 3.87 -6.12
N ASN A 181 12.84 4.18 -4.84
CA ASN A 181 13.69 5.17 -4.15
C ASN A 181 15.17 4.78 -4.17
N LYS A 182 15.47 3.50 -3.92
CA LYS A 182 16.84 2.99 -3.97
C LYS A 182 17.42 3.07 -5.39
N GLN A 183 16.60 2.79 -6.41
CA GLN A 183 16.99 2.91 -7.81
C GLN A 183 17.29 4.37 -8.19
N GLN A 184 16.41 5.31 -7.84
CA GLN A 184 16.63 6.74 -8.10
C GLN A 184 17.90 7.27 -7.43
N LYS A 185 18.15 6.90 -6.17
CA LYS A 185 19.41 7.24 -5.48
C LYS A 185 20.65 6.69 -6.20
N ARG A 186 20.57 5.48 -6.76
CA ARG A 186 21.66 4.87 -7.52
C ARG A 186 21.92 5.60 -8.84
N LEU A 187 20.86 5.99 -9.55
CA LEU A 187 20.97 6.75 -10.79
C LEU A 187 21.58 8.14 -10.54
N ALA A 188 21.14 8.84 -9.49
CA ALA A 188 21.70 10.12 -9.09
C ALA A 188 23.21 10.03 -8.77
N ARG A 189 23.63 9.02 -7.98
CA ARG A 189 25.05 8.78 -7.67
C ARG A 189 25.90 8.48 -8.91
N ARG A 190 25.34 7.77 -9.90
CA ARG A 190 26.03 7.50 -11.18
C ARG A 190 26.17 8.76 -12.03
N ALA A 191 25.17 9.64 -12.00
CA ALA A 191 25.24 10.93 -12.70
C ALA A 191 26.32 11.84 -12.09
N THR A 192 26.36 11.96 -10.76
CA THR A 192 27.38 12.78 -10.07
C THR A 192 28.79 12.22 -10.28
N ALA A 193 28.98 10.90 -10.20
CA ALA A 193 30.30 10.28 -10.42
C ALA A 193 30.81 10.44 -11.86
N LYS A 194 29.92 10.52 -12.85
CA LYS A 194 30.30 10.82 -14.24
C LYS A 194 30.72 12.28 -14.42
N SER A 195 30.04 13.21 -13.74
CA SER A 195 30.42 14.64 -13.76
C SER A 195 31.83 14.85 -13.24
N THR A 196 32.14 14.30 -12.05
CA THR A 196 33.47 14.48 -11.43
C THR A 196 34.59 13.92 -12.30
N LYS A 197 34.38 12.78 -12.97
CA LYS A 197 35.38 12.23 -13.91
C LYS A 197 35.64 13.12 -15.12
N ASN A 198 34.62 13.82 -15.62
CA ASN A 198 34.80 14.75 -16.74
C ASN A 198 35.53 16.03 -16.29
N ASP A 199 35.25 16.52 -15.08
CA ASP A 199 35.95 17.67 -14.51
C ASP A 199 37.44 17.33 -14.25
N ASP A 200 37.74 16.13 -13.74
CA ASP A 200 39.12 15.66 -13.56
C ASP A 200 39.88 15.55 -14.90
N LEU A 201 39.22 15.08 -15.97
CA LEU A 201 39.81 15.01 -17.31
C LEU A 201 40.07 16.39 -17.92
N LEU A 202 39.19 17.37 -17.67
CA LEU A 202 39.39 18.75 -18.09
C LEU A 202 40.55 19.41 -17.32
N HIS A 203 40.64 19.17 -16.01
CA HIS A 203 41.76 19.65 -15.20
C HIS A 203 43.09 19.01 -15.62
N LEU A 204 43.10 17.73 -15.98
CA LEU A 204 44.27 17.07 -16.57
C LEU A 204 44.65 17.66 -17.93
N ALA A 205 43.68 17.94 -18.80
CA ALA A 205 43.95 18.52 -20.13
C ALA A 205 44.48 19.96 -20.08
N LEU A 206 44.10 20.75 -19.08
CA LEU A 206 44.51 22.14 -18.93
C LEU A 206 45.87 22.33 -18.24
N ASN A 207 46.43 21.28 -17.62
CA ASN A 207 47.72 21.31 -16.92
C ASN A 207 48.92 20.80 -17.77
N VAL A 208 48.73 20.54 -19.07
CA VAL A 208 49.79 20.10 -20.00
C VAL A 208 50.28 21.26 -20.89
N SER A 209 50.33 22.48 -20.36
CA SER A 209 50.87 23.67 -21.05
C SER A 209 51.89 24.35 -20.14
#